data_AF-A0A2J8KSL0-F1
#
_entry.id   AF-A0A2J8KSL0-F1
#
_cell.length_a   1.000
_cell.length_b   1.000
_cell.length_c   1.000
_cell.angle_alpha   90.00
_cell.angle_beta   90.00
_cell.angle_gamma   90.00
#
_symmetry.space_group_name_H-M   'P 1'
#
loop_
_entity.id
_entity.type
_entity.pdbx_description
1 polymer ?
#
loop_
_entity_poly.entity_id
_entity_poly.type
_entity_poly.pdbx_seq_one_letter_code
_entity_poly.pdbx_strand_id
1 'polypeptide(L)'
;AREAELRQLRKSNMEFEERNAALQKHVESMRTAVEKLEVDVIQERSRNTVLQQHLETLRQVLTSSFASMPLPGSGETPTVDTIDSYMNRLHSIILANPQDNENFIATVREVVNRLDR
;
A
#
# COMPACT_ATOMS: atom_id res chain seq x y z
N ALA A 1 -9.67 -34.97 59.22
CA ALA A 1 -8.70 -33.91 58.84
C ALA A 1 -7.92 -34.30 57.58
N ARG A 2 -7.01 -35.28 57.66
CA ARG A 2 -6.13 -35.69 56.55
C ARG A 2 -6.84 -36.09 55.23
N GLU A 3 -7.97 -36.79 55.31
CA GLU A 3 -8.74 -37.20 54.13
C GLU A 3 -9.45 -36.01 53.45
N ALA A 4 -9.90 -35.03 54.24
CA ALA A 4 -10.52 -33.80 53.73
C ALA A 4 -9.47 -32.92 53.02
N GLU A 5 -8.26 -32.81 53.58
CA GLU A 5 -7.13 -32.12 52.95
C GLU A 5 -6.73 -32.78 51.63
N LEU A 6 -6.65 -34.12 51.59
CA LEU A 6 -6.34 -34.86 50.36
C LEU A 6 -7.41 -34.62 49.28
N ARG A 7 -8.69 -34.57 49.67
CA ARG A 7 -9.78 -34.25 48.73
C ARG A 7 -9.69 -32.82 48.19
N GLN A 8 -9.37 -31.85 49.05
CA GLN A 8 -9.18 -30.46 48.64
C GLN A 8 -7.98 -30.29 47.71
N LEU A 9 -6.85 -30.96 47.98
CA LEU A 9 -5.68 -30.97 47.11
C LEU A 9 -5.99 -31.55 45.73
N ARG A 10 -6.72 -32.67 45.66
CA ARG A 10 -7.15 -33.25 44.38
C ARG A 10 -8.04 -32.30 43.58
N LYS A 11 -8.97 -31.63 44.24
CA LYS A 11 -9.84 -30.63 43.60
C LYS A 11 -9.00 -29.47 43.04
N SER A 12 -8.10 -28.91 43.85
CA SER A 12 -7.21 -27.83 43.40
C SER A 12 -6.31 -28.26 42.25
N ASN A 13 -5.78 -29.48 42.29
CA ASN A 13 -4.93 -30.00 41.21
C ASN A 13 -5.70 -30.14 39.90
N MET A 14 -6.94 -30.63 39.95
CA MET A 14 -7.82 -30.71 38.79
C MET A 14 -8.13 -29.31 38.21
N GLU A 15 -8.41 -28.32 39.07
CA GLU A 15 -8.61 -26.93 38.63
C GLU A 15 -7.35 -26.33 37.98
N PHE A 16 -6.16 -26.67 38.47
CA PHE A 16 -4.90 -26.26 37.86
C PHE A 16 -4.64 -26.95 36.52
N GLU A 17 -4.93 -28.24 36.40
CA GLU A 17 -4.80 -28.98 35.15
C GLU A 17 -5.74 -28.41 34.07
N GLU A 18 -6.98 -28.07 34.43
CA GLU A 18 -7.94 -27.46 33.51
C GLU A 18 -7.46 -26.08 33.03
N ARG A 19 -6.95 -25.24 33.95
CA ARG A 19 -6.38 -23.93 33.60
C ARG A 19 -5.14 -24.06 32.72
N ASN A 20 -4.27 -25.03 33.01
CA ASN A 20 -3.08 -25.29 32.20
C ASN A 20 -3.44 -25.75 30.80
N ALA A 21 -4.43 -26.64 30.66
CA ALA A 21 -4.93 -27.08 29.36
C ALA A 21 -5.51 -25.91 28.54
N ALA A 22 -6.28 -25.02 29.18
CA ALA A 22 -6.82 -23.83 28.55
C ALA A 22 -5.71 -22.87 28.08
N LEU A 23 -4.71 -22.63 28.93
CA LEU A 23 -3.55 -21.79 28.59
C LEU A 23 -2.75 -22.39 27.42
N GLN A 24 -2.52 -23.70 27.43
CA GLN A 24 -1.78 -24.38 26.36
C GLN A 24 -2.49 -24.23 25.01
N LYS A 25 -3.82 -24.38 24.98
CA LYS A 25 -4.63 -24.14 23.78
C LYS A 25 -4.52 -22.69 23.29
N HIS A 26 -4.51 -21.74 24.23
CA HIS A 26 -4.37 -20.32 23.89
C HIS A 26 -2.99 -20.02 23.28
N VAL A 27 -1.92 -20.56 23.88
CA VAL A 27 -0.55 -20.43 23.34
C VAL A 27 -0.46 -21.01 21.93
N GLU A 28 -1.05 -22.18 21.68
CA GLU A 28 -1.06 -22.79 20.36
C GLU A 28 -1.83 -21.91 19.35
N SER A 29 -3.00 -21.41 19.74
CA SER A 29 -3.80 -20.51 18.90
C SER A 29 -3.06 -19.22 18.57
N MET A 30 -2.34 -18.64 19.55
CA MET A 30 -1.51 -17.46 19.33
C MET A 30 -0.34 -17.75 18.39
N ARG A 31 0.31 -18.91 18.50
CA ARG A 31 1.39 -19.30 17.58
C ARG A 31 0.90 -19.37 16.14
N THR A 32 -0.24 -20.04 15.90
CA THR A 32 -0.85 -20.09 14.55
C THR A 32 -1.22 -18.69 14.04
N ALA A 33 -1.72 -17.81 14.92
CA ALA A 33 -2.03 -16.43 14.54
C ALA A 33 -0.77 -15.65 14.15
N VAL A 34 0.34 -15.83 14.87
CA VAL A 34 1.64 -15.21 14.54
C VAL A 34 2.15 -15.71 13.20
N GLU A 35 2.17 -17.03 12.98
CA GLU A 35 2.61 -17.62 11.71
C GLU A 35 1.80 -17.08 10.52
N LYS A 36 0.48 -16.93 10.69
CA LYS A 36 -0.38 -16.33 9.66
C LYS A 36 -0.02 -14.86 9.41
N LEU A 37 0.18 -14.07 10.46
CA LEU A 37 0.55 -12.67 10.34
C LEU A 37 1.93 -12.50 9.66
N GLU A 38 2.88 -13.39 9.92
CA GLU A 38 4.18 -13.37 9.26
C GLU A 38 4.04 -13.61 7.75
N VAL A 39 3.19 -14.56 7.34
CA VAL A 39 2.87 -14.79 5.92
C VAL A 39 2.20 -13.56 5.30
N ASP A 40 1.20 -12.98 5.96
CA ASP A 40 0.50 -11.79 5.49
C ASP A 40 1.48 -10.61 5.31
N VAL A 41 2.41 -10.41 6.25
CA VAL A 41 3.46 -9.36 6.16
C VAL A 41 4.36 -9.57 4.94
N ILE A 42 4.77 -10.81 4.65
CA ILE A 42 5.60 -11.11 3.48
C ILE A 42 4.84 -10.82 2.19
N GLN A 43 3.56 -11.20 2.11
CA GLN A 43 2.71 -10.94 0.95
C GLN A 43 2.51 -9.44 0.72
N GLU A 44 2.21 -8.67 1.77
CA GLU A 44 2.02 -7.23 1.65
C GLU A 44 3.33 -6.50 1.28
N ARG A 45 4.49 -6.97 1.75
CA ARG A 45 5.79 -6.46 1.28
C ARG A 45 5.99 -6.71 -0.22
N SER A 46 5.71 -7.92 -0.68
CA SER A 46 5.80 -8.27 -2.10
C SER A 46 4.88 -7.40 -2.95
N ARG A 47 3.63 -7.21 -2.50
CA ARG A 47 2.65 -6.33 -3.16
C ARG A 47 3.13 -4.89 -3.23
N ASN A 48 3.68 -4.36 -2.14
CA ASN A 48 4.23 -3.00 -2.11
C ASN A 48 5.39 -2.84 -3.09
N THR A 49 6.28 -3.84 -3.22
CA THR A 49 7.36 -3.81 -4.23
C THR A 49 6.81 -3.74 -5.65
N VAL A 50 5.80 -4.54 -5.98
CA VAL A 50 5.17 -4.51 -7.31
C VAL A 50 4.49 -3.16 -7.58
N LEU A 51 3.78 -2.60 -6.59
CA LEU A 51 3.17 -1.29 -6.72
C LEU A 51 4.21 -0.17 -6.93
N GLN A 52 5.34 -0.23 -6.23
CA GLN A 52 6.45 0.71 -6.44
C GLN A 52 7.03 0.60 -7.85
N GLN A 53 7.25 -0.61 -8.36
CA GLN A 53 7.73 -0.84 -9.72
C GLN A 53 6.76 -0.31 -10.78
N HIS A 54 5.45 -0.54 -10.60
CA HIS A 54 4.43 0.01 -11.49
C HIS A 54 4.43 1.54 -11.47
N LEU A 55 4.55 2.15 -10.29
CA LEU A 55 4.60 3.59 -10.13
C LEU A 55 5.86 4.21 -10.78
N GLU A 56 7.02 3.57 -10.64
CA GLU A 56 8.25 3.98 -11.34
C GLU A 56 8.12 3.86 -12.86
N THR A 57 7.53 2.77 -13.33
CA THR A 57 7.27 2.56 -14.77
C THR A 57 6.34 3.66 -15.30
N LEU A 58 5.26 3.95 -14.59
CA LEU A 58 4.32 5.00 -14.96
C LEU A 58 5.01 6.38 -15.00
N ARG A 59 5.84 6.70 -14.00
CA ARG A 59 6.62 7.94 -13.99
C ARG A 59 7.52 8.04 -15.22
N GLN A 60 8.26 6.99 -15.58
CA GLN A 60 9.12 6.97 -16.76
C GLN A 60 8.33 7.16 -18.07
N VAL A 61 7.20 6.46 -18.20
CA VAL A 61 6.31 6.56 -19.36
C VAL A 61 5.74 7.98 -19.49
N LEU A 62 5.30 8.58 -18.39
CA LEU A 62 4.81 9.96 -18.39
C LEU A 62 5.94 10.96 -18.70
N THR A 63 7.11 10.85 -18.06
CA THR A 63 8.25 11.73 -18.32
C THR A 63 8.63 11.71 -19.80
N SER A 64 8.75 10.53 -20.41
CA SER A 64 9.10 10.41 -21.84
C SER A 64 8.00 10.94 -22.76
N SER A 65 6.74 10.63 -22.47
CA SER A 65 5.60 11.04 -23.31
C SER A 65 5.36 12.55 -23.31
N PHE A 66 5.70 13.22 -22.21
CA PHE A 66 5.56 14.67 -22.06
C PHE A 66 6.89 15.44 -22.19
N ALA A 67 8.00 14.77 -22.54
CA ALA A 67 9.33 15.39 -22.58
C ALA A 67 9.43 16.62 -23.51
N SER A 68 8.68 16.63 -24.61
CA SER A 68 8.65 17.73 -25.57
C SER A 68 7.53 18.75 -25.30
N MET A 69 6.90 18.69 -24.13
CA MET A 69 5.71 19.48 -23.81
C MET A 69 5.96 20.42 -22.63
N PRO A 70 6.51 21.63 -22.87
CA PRO A 70 6.70 22.61 -21.82
C PRO A 70 5.35 23.13 -21.31
N LEU A 71 5.24 23.33 -19.99
CA LEU A 71 4.03 23.91 -19.40
C LEU A 71 3.85 25.38 -19.83
N PRO A 72 2.64 25.81 -20.19
CA PRO A 72 2.32 27.21 -20.44
C PRO A 72 2.69 28.09 -19.24
N GLY A 73 3.32 29.24 -19.51
CA GLY A 73 3.72 30.22 -18.50
C GLY A 73 5.04 29.93 -17.78
N SER A 74 5.38 28.67 -17.50
CA SER A 74 6.65 28.31 -16.85
C SER A 74 7.73 27.81 -17.81
N GLY A 75 7.36 27.20 -18.93
CA GLY A 75 8.29 26.55 -19.85
C GLY A 75 8.88 25.23 -19.31
N GLU A 76 8.42 24.76 -18.16
CA GLU A 76 8.95 23.58 -17.49
C GLU A 76 8.60 22.31 -18.25
N THR A 77 9.59 21.44 -18.46
CA THR A 77 9.42 20.07 -18.98
C THR A 77 9.59 19.05 -17.86
N PRO A 78 8.92 17.89 -17.91
CA PRO A 78 9.02 16.92 -16.84
C PRO A 78 10.38 16.22 -16.83
N THR A 79 10.87 15.90 -15.63
CA THR A 79 11.94 14.92 -15.41
C THR A 79 11.40 13.77 -14.55
N VAL A 80 12.19 12.70 -14.35
CA VAL A 80 11.80 11.59 -13.47
C VAL A 80 11.53 12.07 -12.04
N ASP A 81 12.26 13.09 -11.59
CA ASP A 81 12.11 13.64 -10.23
C ASP A 81 10.97 14.66 -10.11
N THR A 82 10.59 15.33 -11.21
CA THR A 82 9.58 16.41 -11.18
C THR A 82 8.23 16.02 -11.77
N ILE A 83 8.08 14.81 -12.33
CA ILE A 83 6.88 14.40 -13.07
C ILE A 83 5.59 14.55 -12.26
N ASP A 84 5.58 14.20 -10.97
CA ASP A 84 4.38 14.31 -10.13
C ASP A 84 3.94 15.78 -9.98
N SER A 85 4.88 16.69 -9.73
CA SER A 85 4.60 18.12 -9.66
C SER A 85 4.20 18.71 -11.02
N TYR A 86 4.85 18.25 -12.09
CA TYR A 86 4.51 18.64 -13.46
C TYR A 86 3.07 18.25 -13.79
N MET A 87 2.65 17.00 -13.51
CA MET A 87 1.30 16.51 -13.80
C MET A 87 0.23 17.25 -12.98
N ASN A 88 0.52 17.60 -11.72
CA ASN A 88 -0.37 18.42 -10.90
C ASN A 88 -0.55 19.84 -11.48
N ARG A 89 0.54 20.46 -11.94
CA ARG A 89 0.50 21.79 -12.60
C ARG A 89 -0.23 21.73 -13.93
N LEU A 90 0.07 20.72 -14.74
CA LEU A 90 -0.61 20.41 -16.00
C LEU A 90 -2.12 20.35 -15.79
N HIS A 91 -2.57 19.51 -14.83
CA HIS A 91 -3.98 19.37 -14.49
C HIS A 91 -4.61 20.69 -14.04
N SER A 92 -3.89 21.47 -13.22
CA SER A 92 -4.35 22.79 -12.77
C SER A 92 -4.53 23.78 -13.93
N ILE A 93 -3.59 23.81 -14.88
CA ILE A 93 -3.67 24.68 -16.09
C ILE A 93 -4.88 24.31 -16.94
N ILE A 94 -5.11 23.01 -17.15
CA ILE A 94 -6.26 22.50 -17.92
C ILE A 94 -7.59 22.94 -17.28
N LEU A 95 -7.68 22.95 -15.96
CA LEU A 95 -8.90 23.34 -15.24
C LEU A 95 -9.10 24.86 -15.13
N ALA A 96 -8.03 25.63 -14.99
CA ALA A 96 -8.12 27.05 -14.68
C ALA A 96 -8.61 27.90 -15.87
N ASN A 97 -8.02 27.72 -17.05
CA ASN A 97 -8.36 28.51 -18.24
C ASN A 97 -8.39 27.63 -19.50
N PRO A 98 -9.45 26.81 -19.69
CA PRO A 98 -9.52 25.85 -20.79
C PRO A 98 -9.52 26.51 -22.17
N GLN A 99 -10.18 27.67 -22.29
CA GLN A 99 -10.34 28.42 -23.54
C GLN A 99 -9.00 29.00 -24.02
N ASP A 100 -8.15 29.45 -23.08
CA ASP A 100 -6.83 30.00 -23.42
C ASP A 100 -5.80 28.92 -23.74
N ASN A 101 -6.10 27.66 -23.40
CA ASN A 101 -5.18 26.53 -23.52
C ASN A 101 -5.69 25.43 -24.48
N GLU A 102 -6.63 25.73 -25.39
CA GLU A 102 -7.28 24.71 -26.24
C GLU A 102 -6.28 23.85 -27.05
N ASN A 103 -5.34 24.48 -27.75
CA ASN A 103 -4.33 23.77 -28.55
C ASN A 103 -3.42 22.89 -27.68
N PHE A 104 -3.08 23.39 -26.49
CA PHE A 104 -2.27 22.66 -25.52
C PHE A 104 -3.05 21.45 -24.99
N ILE A 105 -4.31 21.63 -24.61
CA ILE A 105 -5.22 20.55 -24.17
C ILE A 105 -5.41 19.50 -25.27
N ALA A 106 -5.54 19.91 -26.53
CA ALA A 106 -5.64 18.97 -27.65
C ALA A 106 -4.39 18.09 -27.77
N THR A 107 -3.21 18.67 -27.60
CA THR A 107 -1.92 17.96 -27.63
C THR A 107 -1.79 17.02 -26.44
N VAL A 108 -2.18 17.46 -25.24
CA VAL A 108 -2.23 16.62 -24.04
C VAL A 108 -3.13 15.41 -24.25
N ARG A 109 -4.33 15.61 -24.82
CA ARG A 109 -5.26 14.51 -25.14
C ARG A 109 -4.65 13.52 -26.13
N GLU A 110 -3.95 14.01 -27.15
CA GLU A 110 -3.25 13.14 -28.10
C GLU A 110 -2.19 12.27 -27.43
N VAL A 111 -1.37 12.88 -26.55
CA VAL A 111 -0.34 12.14 -25.80
C VAL A 111 -0.98 11.10 -24.87
N VAL A 112 -2.02 11.46 -24.12
CA VAL A 112 -2.73 10.52 -23.23
C VAL A 112 -3.36 9.37 -24.02
N ASN A 113 -3.97 9.63 -25.18
CA ASN A 113 -4.53 8.58 -26.03
C ASN A 113 -3.48 7.59 -26.56
N ARG A 114 -2.19 7.98 -26.59
CA ARG A 114 -1.08 7.08 -26.94
C ARG A 114 -0.60 6.24 -25.75
N LEU A 115 -0.91 6.65 -24.51
CA LEU A 115 -0.59 5.93 -23.29
C LEU A 115 -1.57 4.79 -23.01
N ASP A 116 -2.83 4.93 -23.44
CA ASP A 116 -3.89 3.91 -23.30
C ASP A 116 -3.73 2.72 -24.28
N ARG A 117 -2.68 2.71 -25.12
CA ARG A 117 -2.37 1.64 -26.08
C ARG A 117 -1.16 0.83 -25.63
#